data_AF-A0A354DEX7-F1
#
_entry.id   AF-A0A354DEX7-F1
#
_cell.length_a   1.000
_cell.length_b   1.000
_cell.length_c   1.000
_cell.angle_alpha   90.00
_cell.angle_beta   90.00
_cell.angle_gamma   90.00
#
_symmetry.space_group_name_H-M   'P 1'
#
loop_
_entity.id
_entity.type
_entity.pdbx_description
1 polymer ?
#
loop_
_entity_poly.entity_id
_entity_poly.type
_entity_poly.pdbx_seq_one_letter_code
_entity_poly.pdbx_strand_id
1 'polypeptide(L)'
;MIKFVMIMKWEGDMEMKGWEKRVTLLAIAGGIAGLFILGGCTDAAKTSKNVDADAIAEAKQKFQPLGKMPIPKNNSMSPEKIALGETLFKDPRLSGNNTVSCMTWYNPGLGFSNGTPVSAGIEGKLGTRNSLSVLNAGYHTSFFWDGRAKTLEEQALGPIENPVEMDQNLDELIKELKGVADYQQKFKKVFNDEITKDNLAKAIAAYERTIVMDKTPFDDYLAGNEEAISKEAKQGMVLFAGKANCMVCHGGPTLSDNQFHNIGISGDDPGLLNVTKKDEDRGKFRTPQLRGLMYTAPFMHNGQFKTINEVVSFYNKGGDKTPNQSELIKPLNLTKEEEKALVAFLESLSGDKK
;
A
#
# COMPACT_ATOMS: atom_id res chain seq x y z
N MET A 1 17.22 31.83 50.29
CA MET A 1 16.91 30.40 50.05
C MET A 1 17.31 30.08 48.63
N ILE A 2 18.34 29.24 48.48
CA ILE A 2 19.10 29.03 47.24
C ILE A 2 18.65 27.72 46.55
N LYS A 3 18.70 27.76 45.20
CA LYS A 3 18.37 26.76 44.19
C LYS A 3 18.89 25.33 44.48
N PHE A 4 18.13 24.32 44.06
CA PHE A 4 18.64 22.97 43.79
C PHE A 4 18.48 22.63 42.30
N VAL A 5 19.61 22.45 41.63
CA VAL A 5 19.79 21.84 40.31
C VAL A 5 20.47 20.50 40.58
N MET A 6 19.90 19.39 40.11
CA MET A 6 20.49 18.07 40.28
C MET A 6 21.30 17.72 39.03
N ILE A 7 22.62 17.77 39.17
CA ILE A 7 23.61 17.27 38.21
C ILE A 7 23.96 15.85 38.65
N MET A 8 23.71 14.85 37.82
CA MET A 8 24.29 13.51 37.98
C MET A 8 25.49 13.39 37.03
N LYS A 9 26.66 13.25 37.63
CA LYS A 9 27.96 13.04 37.00
C LYS A 9 28.23 11.52 37.02
N TRP A 10 28.54 10.94 35.87
CA TRP A 10 28.98 9.55 35.74
C TRP A 10 30.50 9.58 35.50
N GLU A 11 31.26 9.00 36.42
CA GLU A 11 32.71 8.79 36.34
C GLU A 11 32.93 7.28 36.21
N GLY A 12 33.63 6.86 35.16
CA GLY A 12 33.86 5.45 34.85
C GLY A 12 34.85 5.30 33.70
N ASP A 13 36.14 5.46 34.01
CA ASP A 13 37.27 5.20 33.13
C ASP A 13 37.44 3.68 32.92
N MET A 14 37.49 3.24 31.66
CA MET A 14 38.04 1.93 31.29
C MET A 14 39.32 2.13 30.48
N GLU A 15 40.44 1.78 31.11
CA GLU A 15 41.77 1.71 30.51
C GLU A 15 41.82 0.64 29.40
N MET A 16 42.21 1.02 28.19
CA MET A 16 42.71 0.10 27.17
C MET A 16 44.24 0.00 27.28
N LYS A 17 44.78 -1.21 27.49
CA LYS A 17 46.22 -1.50 27.52
C LYS A 17 46.64 -2.41 26.36
N GLY A 18 47.71 -1.98 25.67
CA GLY A 18 48.64 -2.77 24.85
C GLY A 18 48.18 -2.96 23.40
N TRP A 19 48.91 -2.58 22.36
CA TRP A 19 50.36 -2.71 22.18
C TRP A 19 50.79 -1.81 21.00
N GLU A 20 51.72 -0.86 21.22
CA GLU A 20 52.44 -0.16 20.15
C GLU A 20 53.86 -0.70 19.98
N LYS A 21 54.24 -0.84 18.70
CA LYS A 21 55.56 -0.61 18.08
C LYS A 21 56.78 -1.40 18.57
N ARG A 22 57.28 -2.27 17.68
CA ARG A 22 58.72 -2.38 17.36
C ARG A 22 58.92 -2.56 15.86
N VAL A 23 59.37 -1.50 15.20
CA VAL A 23 59.98 -1.54 13.87
C VAL A 23 61.46 -1.87 14.09
N THR A 24 61.94 -2.97 13.51
CA THR A 24 63.37 -3.27 13.43
C THR A 24 63.75 -3.34 11.96
N LEU A 25 64.55 -2.36 11.52
CA LEU A 25 65.29 -2.38 10.28
C LEU A 25 66.34 -3.49 10.31
N LEU A 26 66.32 -4.38 9.32
CA LEU A 26 67.48 -5.19 8.93
C LEU A 26 67.57 -5.15 7.41
N ALA A 27 68.54 -4.36 6.93
CA ALA A 27 69.01 -4.39 5.57
C ALA A 27 69.92 -5.60 5.38
N ILE A 28 69.56 -6.51 4.47
CA ILE A 28 70.51 -7.45 3.86
C ILE A 28 70.26 -7.43 2.36
N ALA A 29 71.25 -6.95 1.63
CA ALA A 29 71.36 -7.04 0.18
C ALA A 29 71.59 -8.50 -0.23
N GLY A 30 70.94 -8.94 -1.29
CA GLY A 30 71.16 -10.25 -1.89
C GLY A 30 70.22 -10.47 -3.06
N GLY A 31 70.63 -10.02 -4.25
CA GLY A 31 69.87 -10.22 -5.47
C GLY A 31 69.94 -11.65 -5.98
N ILE A 32 68.80 -12.19 -6.42
CA ILE A 32 68.70 -13.26 -7.42
C ILE A 32 67.55 -12.90 -8.35
N ALA A 33 67.85 -12.82 -9.63
CA ALA A 33 66.92 -12.63 -10.72
C ALA A 33 65.96 -13.83 -10.83
N GLY A 34 64.66 -13.58 -10.78
CA GLY A 34 63.62 -14.56 -11.04
C GLY A 34 62.57 -13.97 -11.96
N LEU A 35 62.58 -14.43 -13.22
CA LEU A 35 61.56 -14.16 -14.23
C LEU A 35 60.16 -14.50 -13.66
N PHE A 36 59.31 -13.49 -13.47
CA PHE A 36 57.87 -13.69 -13.27
C PHE A 36 57.13 -13.13 -14.49
N ILE A 37 56.50 -14.04 -15.21
CA ILE A 37 55.56 -13.75 -16.29
C ILE A 37 54.36 -13.05 -15.64
N LEU A 38 54.19 -11.76 -15.89
CA LEU A 38 52.97 -11.02 -15.56
C LEU A 38 51.85 -11.50 -16.50
N GLY A 39 51.20 -12.60 -16.12
CA GLY A 39 49.85 -12.89 -16.56
C GLY A 39 48.94 -11.81 -15.99
N GLY A 40 48.40 -10.96 -16.87
CA GLY A 40 47.43 -9.94 -16.49
C GLY A 40 46.21 -10.57 -15.85
N CYS A 41 46.10 -10.46 -14.52
CA CYS A 41 44.83 -10.55 -13.83
C CYS A 41 43.99 -9.36 -14.31
N THR A 42 43.14 -9.58 -15.31
CA THR A 42 41.97 -8.75 -15.49
C THR A 42 41.06 -9.02 -14.30
N ASP A 43 41.12 -8.15 -13.29
CA ASP A 43 40.00 -7.98 -12.37
C ASP A 43 38.80 -7.56 -13.22
N ALA A 44 37.99 -8.54 -13.59
CA ALA A 44 36.63 -8.33 -14.02
C ALA A 44 35.84 -7.86 -12.79
N ALA A 45 36.06 -6.61 -12.41
CA ALA A 45 35.12 -5.87 -11.60
C ALA A 45 33.76 -6.01 -12.31
N LYS A 46 32.86 -6.78 -11.68
CA LYS A 46 31.45 -6.81 -12.06
C LYS A 46 30.92 -5.40 -11.90
N THR A 47 31.03 -4.61 -12.96
CA THR A 47 30.31 -3.37 -13.12
C THR A 47 28.84 -3.74 -13.09
N SER A 48 28.20 -3.50 -11.94
CA SER A 48 26.76 -3.23 -11.90
C SER A 48 26.47 -2.31 -13.09
N LYS A 49 25.78 -2.81 -14.10
CA LYS A 49 25.42 -2.00 -15.26
C LYS A 49 24.53 -0.88 -14.72
N ASN A 50 25.06 0.34 -14.67
CA ASN A 50 24.21 1.51 -14.53
C ASN A 50 23.14 1.41 -15.63
N VAL A 51 21.88 1.35 -15.24
CA VAL A 51 20.77 1.40 -16.20
C VAL A 51 20.90 2.71 -16.97
N ASP A 52 20.75 2.59 -18.28
CA ASP A 52 20.91 3.69 -19.22
C ASP A 52 19.95 4.86 -18.88
N ALA A 53 20.44 6.09 -18.98
CA ALA A 53 19.66 7.29 -18.72
C ALA A 53 18.45 7.36 -19.67
N ASP A 54 18.61 6.90 -20.90
CA ASP A 54 17.54 6.81 -21.89
C ASP A 54 16.43 5.86 -21.44
N ALA A 55 16.79 4.67 -20.92
CA ALA A 55 15.83 3.70 -20.40
C ALA A 55 15.05 4.25 -19.20
N ILE A 56 15.70 5.02 -18.32
CA ILE A 56 15.05 5.70 -17.19
C ILE A 56 14.06 6.76 -17.71
N ALA A 57 14.46 7.57 -18.68
CA ALA A 57 13.60 8.60 -19.26
C ALA A 57 12.39 8.00 -19.97
N GLU A 58 12.58 6.94 -20.77
CA GLU A 58 11.50 6.20 -21.43
C GLU A 58 10.53 5.57 -20.42
N ALA A 59 11.05 4.94 -19.36
CA ALA A 59 10.22 4.37 -18.31
C ALA A 59 9.42 5.46 -17.59
N LYS A 60 10.04 6.59 -17.24
CA LYS A 60 9.39 7.73 -16.55
C LYS A 60 8.17 8.24 -17.33
N GLN A 61 8.24 8.30 -18.66
CA GLN A 61 7.15 8.78 -19.52
C GLN A 61 5.88 7.90 -19.47
N LYS A 62 5.98 6.65 -19.00
CA LYS A 62 4.84 5.74 -18.87
C LYS A 62 4.02 5.97 -17.60
N PHE A 63 4.53 6.76 -16.66
CA PHE A 63 3.87 7.04 -15.38
C PHE A 63 3.18 8.39 -15.38
N GLN A 64 2.20 8.54 -14.50
CA GLN A 64 1.39 9.76 -14.37
C GLN A 64 1.23 10.12 -12.88
N PRO A 65 1.21 11.41 -12.53
CA PRO A 65 0.83 11.83 -11.19
C PRO A 65 -0.65 11.50 -10.92
N LEU A 66 -1.04 11.41 -9.65
CA LEU A 66 -2.39 11.00 -9.23
C LEU A 66 -3.53 11.85 -9.85
N GLY A 67 -3.27 13.14 -10.08
CA GLY A 67 -4.23 14.08 -10.65
C GLY A 67 -5.25 14.60 -9.64
N LYS A 68 -6.34 15.21 -10.14
CA LYS A 68 -7.42 15.74 -9.29
C LYS A 68 -8.39 14.62 -8.92
N MET A 69 -8.87 14.64 -7.69
CA MET A 69 -9.89 13.70 -7.20
C MET A 69 -11.16 13.74 -8.06
N PRO A 70 -11.62 12.60 -8.62
CA PRO A 70 -12.91 12.51 -9.29
C PRO A 70 -14.07 12.74 -8.31
N ILE A 71 -14.89 13.77 -8.58
CA ILE A 71 -16.07 14.07 -7.79
C ILE A 71 -17.34 13.75 -8.61
N PRO A 72 -18.18 12.79 -8.19
CA PRO A 72 -19.43 12.50 -8.88
C PRO A 72 -20.40 13.68 -8.84
N LYS A 73 -21.10 13.92 -9.95
CA LYS A 73 -22.08 15.02 -10.05
C LYS A 73 -23.21 14.92 -9.01
N ASN A 74 -23.61 13.70 -8.66
CA ASN A 74 -24.66 13.42 -7.68
C ASN A 74 -24.15 13.37 -6.22
N ASN A 75 -22.85 13.58 -5.98
CA ASN A 75 -22.28 13.68 -4.65
C ASN A 75 -21.17 14.74 -4.60
N SER A 76 -21.57 16.01 -4.74
CA SER A 76 -20.66 17.15 -4.59
C SER A 76 -20.07 17.22 -3.17
N MET A 77 -18.83 17.70 -3.07
CA MET A 77 -18.13 17.86 -1.80
C MET A 77 -18.48 19.21 -1.16
N SER A 78 -18.64 19.24 0.15
CA SER A 78 -18.64 20.46 0.96
C SER A 78 -17.95 20.20 2.30
N PRO A 79 -17.38 21.23 2.97
CA PRO A 79 -16.78 21.06 4.29
C PRO A 79 -17.73 20.41 5.30
N GLU A 80 -19.01 20.79 5.29
CA GLU A 80 -20.03 20.24 6.17
C GLU A 80 -20.32 18.76 5.87
N LYS A 81 -20.38 18.37 4.59
CA LYS A 81 -20.60 16.97 4.19
C LYS A 81 -19.42 16.09 4.59
N ILE A 82 -18.21 16.59 4.41
CA ILE A 82 -16.97 15.91 4.82
C ILE A 82 -16.97 15.71 6.34
N ALA A 83 -17.26 16.75 7.12
CA ALA A 83 -17.30 16.65 8.58
C ALA A 83 -18.38 15.68 9.09
N LEU A 84 -19.55 15.65 8.43
CA LEU A 84 -20.57 14.65 8.72
C LEU A 84 -20.08 13.24 8.39
N GLY A 85 -19.48 13.04 7.22
CA GLY A 85 -18.87 11.77 6.82
C GLY A 85 -17.81 11.27 7.79
N GLU A 86 -16.92 12.16 8.24
CA GLU A 86 -15.87 11.85 9.22
C GLU A 86 -16.48 11.44 10.56
N THR A 87 -17.53 12.13 10.99
CA THR A 87 -18.27 11.79 12.22
C THR A 87 -18.81 10.36 12.11
N LEU A 88 -19.50 10.04 11.01
CA LEU A 88 -20.09 8.72 10.76
C LEU A 88 -19.03 7.62 10.65
N PHE A 89 -17.92 7.89 9.96
CA PHE A 89 -16.82 6.94 9.77
C PHE A 89 -16.19 6.47 11.10
N LYS A 90 -16.24 7.32 12.13
CA LYS A 90 -15.72 7.05 13.48
C LYS A 90 -16.79 6.60 14.47
N ASP A 91 -18.06 6.59 14.07
CA ASP A 91 -19.17 6.37 15.00
C ASP A 91 -19.51 4.87 15.10
N PRO A 92 -19.32 4.24 16.26
CA PRO A 92 -19.59 2.83 16.41
C PRO A 92 -21.09 2.50 16.37
N ARG A 93 -21.97 3.51 16.48
CA ARG A 93 -23.43 3.33 16.35
C ARG A 93 -23.88 2.79 14.99
N LEU A 94 -22.99 2.81 14.00
CA LEU A 94 -23.25 2.18 12.71
C LEU A 94 -23.24 0.64 12.80
N SER A 95 -22.74 0.05 13.89
CA SER A 95 -22.75 -1.41 14.11
C SER A 95 -23.88 -1.85 15.03
N GLY A 96 -24.39 -3.08 14.83
CA GLY A 96 -25.61 -3.57 15.49
C GLY A 96 -25.52 -3.63 17.02
N ASN A 97 -24.30 -3.65 17.58
CA ASN A 97 -24.06 -3.63 19.01
C ASN A 97 -23.29 -2.37 19.49
N ASN A 98 -23.13 -1.37 18.63
CA ASN A 98 -22.44 -0.12 18.92
C ASN A 98 -20.96 -0.28 19.35
N THR A 99 -20.23 -1.29 18.85
CA THR A 99 -18.82 -1.55 19.25
C THR A 99 -17.78 -1.31 18.17
N VAL A 100 -18.15 -1.34 16.88
CA VAL A 100 -17.21 -1.20 15.76
C VAL A 100 -17.64 -0.09 14.81
N SER A 101 -16.67 0.57 14.20
CA SER A 101 -16.86 1.63 13.20
C SER A 101 -15.96 1.36 11.99
N CYS A 102 -16.08 2.14 10.92
CA CYS A 102 -15.15 2.05 9.79
C CYS A 102 -13.70 2.27 10.27
N MET A 103 -13.49 3.20 11.22
CA MET A 103 -12.17 3.49 11.82
C MET A 103 -11.58 2.29 12.58
N THR A 104 -12.37 1.29 12.97
CA THR A 104 -11.87 0.05 13.58
C THR A 104 -10.91 -0.69 12.66
N TRP A 105 -11.19 -0.71 11.34
CA TRP A 105 -10.36 -1.40 10.35
C TRP A 105 -9.53 -0.47 9.46
N TYR A 106 -9.82 0.83 9.46
CA TYR A 106 -9.15 1.80 8.59
C TYR A 106 -8.35 2.81 9.43
N ASN A 107 -7.30 2.30 10.09
CA ASN A 107 -6.46 3.08 10.98
C ASN A 107 -5.48 3.98 10.18
N PRO A 108 -5.47 5.31 10.39
CA PRO A 108 -4.56 6.23 9.71
C PRO A 108 -3.08 5.83 9.87
N GLY A 109 -2.66 5.38 11.05
CA GLY A 109 -1.28 4.96 11.34
C GLY A 109 -0.83 3.68 10.62
N LEU A 110 -1.79 2.95 10.04
CA LEU A 110 -1.61 1.74 9.23
C LEU A 110 -2.05 1.98 7.77
N GLY A 111 -1.88 3.21 7.27
CA GLY A 111 -2.22 3.55 5.89
C GLY A 111 -3.71 3.37 5.58
N PHE A 112 -4.57 3.64 6.56
CA PHE A 112 -6.00 3.37 6.50
C PHE A 112 -6.32 1.91 6.14
N SER A 113 -5.61 0.98 6.77
CA SER A 113 -5.83 -0.46 6.72
C SER A 113 -5.83 -1.05 8.14
N ASN A 114 -5.99 -2.38 8.26
CA ASN A 114 -6.15 -3.06 9.54
C ASN A 114 -4.85 -3.66 10.11
N GLY A 115 -3.80 -3.84 9.28
CA GLY A 115 -2.53 -4.43 9.74
C GLY A 115 -2.56 -5.93 10.06
N THR A 116 -3.68 -6.62 9.80
CA THR A 116 -3.87 -8.06 10.05
C THR A 116 -4.22 -8.81 8.75
N PRO A 117 -3.99 -10.14 8.69
CA PRO A 117 -4.32 -10.91 7.49
C PRO A 117 -5.79 -10.89 7.13
N VAL A 118 -6.66 -10.96 8.14
CA VAL A 118 -8.11 -10.80 8.02
C VAL A 118 -8.62 -9.92 9.16
N SER A 119 -9.74 -9.26 8.93
CA SER A 119 -10.31 -8.31 9.88
C SER A 119 -11.23 -8.98 10.87
N ALA A 120 -11.08 -8.63 12.15
CA ALA A 120 -12.01 -8.99 13.21
C ALA A 120 -13.12 -7.94 13.25
N GLY A 121 -14.37 -8.36 13.03
CA GLY A 121 -15.51 -7.48 13.13
C GLY A 121 -16.26 -7.60 14.44
N ILE A 122 -17.58 -7.42 14.38
CA ILE A 122 -18.45 -7.45 15.55
C ILE A 122 -18.24 -8.74 16.36
N GLU A 123 -18.15 -8.61 17.68
CA GLU A 123 -17.90 -9.73 18.61
C GLU A 123 -16.57 -10.49 18.35
N GLY A 124 -15.65 -9.92 17.58
CA GLY A 124 -14.39 -10.56 17.22
C GLY A 124 -14.51 -11.62 16.12
N LYS A 125 -15.65 -11.70 15.43
CA LYS A 125 -15.83 -12.60 14.28
C LYS A 125 -14.79 -12.28 13.20
N LEU A 126 -14.06 -13.28 12.73
CA LEU A 126 -13.05 -13.10 11.70
C LEU A 126 -13.66 -13.14 10.30
N GLY A 127 -13.36 -12.12 9.50
CA GLY A 127 -13.64 -12.12 8.06
C GLY A 127 -12.77 -13.11 7.29
N THR A 128 -13.02 -13.18 5.99
CA THR A 128 -12.31 -14.10 5.08
C THR A 128 -11.22 -13.42 4.26
N ARG A 129 -11.15 -12.09 4.29
CA ARG A 129 -10.23 -11.30 3.47
C ARG A 129 -9.51 -10.23 4.27
N ASN A 130 -8.32 -9.87 3.80
CA ASN A 130 -7.59 -8.67 4.19
C ASN A 130 -8.39 -7.42 3.80
N SER A 131 -8.49 -6.45 4.70
CA SER A 131 -9.10 -5.16 4.41
C SER A 131 -8.22 -4.34 3.46
N LEU A 132 -8.71 -4.10 2.25
CA LEU A 132 -8.12 -3.13 1.33
C LEU A 132 -8.09 -1.75 2.00
N SER A 133 -6.99 -1.02 1.84
CA SER A 133 -6.92 0.36 2.34
C SER A 133 -7.95 1.26 1.65
N VAL A 134 -8.53 2.21 2.40
CA VAL A 134 -9.38 3.28 1.84
C VAL A 134 -8.56 4.48 1.32
N LEU A 135 -7.23 4.41 1.41
CA LEU A 135 -6.35 5.41 0.80
C LEU A 135 -6.61 5.50 -0.70
N ASN A 136 -6.87 6.71 -1.20
CA ASN A 136 -7.19 6.99 -2.59
C ASN A 136 -8.45 6.25 -3.10
N ALA A 137 -9.34 5.76 -2.22
CA ALA A 137 -10.56 5.03 -2.62
C ALA A 137 -11.44 5.82 -3.60
N GLY A 138 -11.44 7.15 -3.51
CA GLY A 138 -12.16 8.03 -4.43
C GLY A 138 -11.75 7.95 -5.90
N TYR A 139 -10.57 7.40 -6.22
CA TYR A 139 -10.10 7.19 -7.59
C TYR A 139 -10.48 5.83 -8.17
N HIS A 140 -11.05 4.93 -7.36
CA HIS A 140 -11.37 3.57 -7.78
C HIS A 140 -12.62 3.54 -8.66
N THR A 141 -12.65 2.62 -9.63
CA THR A 141 -13.82 2.41 -10.50
C THR A 141 -14.59 1.13 -10.18
N SER A 142 -14.07 0.32 -9.27
CA SER A 142 -14.69 -0.89 -8.73
C SER A 142 -14.22 -1.10 -7.28
N PHE A 143 -15.07 -1.69 -6.45
CA PHE A 143 -14.85 -1.75 -5.01
C PHE A 143 -14.94 -3.17 -4.46
N PHE A 144 -14.26 -3.39 -3.34
CA PHE A 144 -13.92 -4.70 -2.78
C PHE A 144 -12.98 -5.53 -3.67
N TRP A 145 -12.45 -6.61 -3.10
CA TRP A 145 -11.60 -7.57 -3.81
C TRP A 145 -12.31 -8.28 -4.96
N ASP A 146 -13.63 -8.50 -4.86
CA ASP A 146 -14.45 -9.22 -5.84
C ASP A 146 -15.31 -8.28 -6.72
N GLY A 147 -15.23 -6.96 -6.53
CA GLY A 147 -15.91 -6.02 -7.42
C GLY A 147 -17.41 -5.90 -7.19
N ARG A 148 -17.93 -6.42 -6.07
CA ARG A 148 -19.38 -6.46 -5.83
C ARG A 148 -20.05 -5.08 -5.70
N ALA A 149 -19.27 -4.02 -5.47
CA ALA A 149 -19.76 -2.64 -5.45
C ALA A 149 -19.13 -1.83 -6.59
N LYS A 150 -19.95 -0.99 -7.22
CA LYS A 150 -19.59 -0.16 -8.38
C LYS A 150 -19.24 1.28 -8.00
N THR A 151 -19.67 1.71 -6.82
CA THR A 151 -19.43 3.07 -6.32
C THR A 151 -18.91 3.04 -4.89
N LEU A 152 -18.24 4.12 -4.49
CA LEU A 152 -17.76 4.29 -3.12
C LEU A 152 -18.93 4.37 -2.15
N GLU A 153 -20.04 4.97 -2.57
CA GLU A 153 -21.30 5.03 -1.83
C GLU A 153 -21.87 3.63 -1.57
N GLU A 154 -21.92 2.76 -2.58
CA GLU A 154 -22.33 1.36 -2.39
C GLU A 154 -21.37 0.61 -1.47
N GLN A 155 -20.06 0.84 -1.63
CA GLN A 155 -19.05 0.22 -0.78
C GLN A 155 -19.20 0.63 0.69
N ALA A 156 -19.52 1.90 0.98
CA ALA A 156 -19.67 2.42 2.34
C ALA A 156 -20.81 1.74 3.11
N LEU A 157 -21.86 1.29 2.43
CA LEU A 157 -22.99 0.60 3.06
C LEU A 157 -22.76 -0.90 3.28
N GLY A 158 -21.97 -1.55 2.43
CA GLY A 158 -21.76 -3.00 2.49
C GLY A 158 -21.27 -3.54 3.86
N PRO A 159 -20.23 -2.95 4.47
CA PRO A 159 -19.74 -3.35 5.80
C PRO A 159 -20.79 -3.24 6.90
N ILE A 160 -21.68 -2.24 6.82
CA ILE A 160 -22.74 -2.00 7.80
C ILE A 160 -23.67 -3.23 7.88
N GLU A 161 -24.09 -3.76 6.73
CA GLU A 161 -25.00 -4.92 6.66
C GLU A 161 -24.31 -6.28 6.82
N ASN A 162 -22.99 -6.35 6.71
CA ASN A 162 -22.31 -7.64 6.74
C ASN A 162 -22.32 -8.21 8.17
N PRO A 163 -22.86 -9.43 8.39
CA PRO A 163 -23.05 -10.04 9.72
C PRO A 163 -21.74 -10.44 10.44
N VAL A 164 -20.62 -10.40 9.73
CA VAL A 164 -19.27 -10.61 10.29
C VAL A 164 -18.59 -9.28 10.58
N GLU A 165 -18.92 -8.20 9.86
CA GLU A 165 -18.28 -6.90 9.99
C GLU A 165 -19.00 -6.02 11.03
N MET A 166 -20.16 -5.42 10.68
CA MET A 166 -20.90 -4.51 11.57
C MET A 166 -22.29 -5.03 11.97
N ASP A 167 -22.83 -6.04 11.28
CA ASP A 167 -24.09 -6.74 11.60
C ASP A 167 -25.26 -5.80 11.97
N GLN A 168 -25.48 -4.77 11.14
CA GLN A 168 -26.53 -3.78 11.34
C GLN A 168 -27.49 -3.76 10.14
N ASN A 169 -28.79 -3.77 10.41
CA ASN A 169 -29.81 -3.56 9.40
C ASN A 169 -29.90 -2.06 9.06
N LEU A 170 -29.77 -1.70 7.79
CA LEU A 170 -29.77 -0.29 7.39
C LEU A 170 -31.09 0.43 7.71
N ASP A 171 -32.25 -0.23 7.65
CA ASP A 171 -33.52 0.42 7.98
C ASP A 171 -33.64 0.73 9.48
N GLU A 172 -33.14 -0.17 10.33
CA GLU A 172 -33.07 0.09 11.78
C GLU A 172 -32.04 1.17 12.11
N LEU A 173 -30.84 1.13 11.50
CA LEU A 173 -29.83 2.18 11.66
C LEU A 173 -30.38 3.56 11.31
N ILE A 174 -31.13 3.69 10.22
CA ILE A 174 -31.73 4.99 9.84
C ILE A 174 -32.71 5.47 10.90
N LYS A 175 -33.51 4.59 11.53
CA LYS A 175 -34.39 4.96 12.66
C LYS A 175 -33.59 5.40 13.87
N GLU A 176 -32.51 4.69 14.20
CA GLU A 176 -31.62 5.03 15.31
C GLU A 176 -30.96 6.41 15.12
N LEU A 177 -30.39 6.67 13.93
CA LEU A 177 -29.78 7.95 13.60
C LEU A 177 -30.82 9.09 13.62
N LYS A 178 -32.06 8.82 13.18
CA LYS A 178 -33.18 9.78 13.31
C LYS A 178 -33.54 10.05 14.77
N GLY A 179 -33.22 9.18 15.71
CA GLY A 179 -33.37 9.42 17.15
C GLY A 179 -32.33 10.38 17.75
N VAL A 180 -31.28 10.73 17.00
CA VAL A 180 -30.18 11.58 17.48
C VAL A 180 -30.33 13.00 16.93
N ALA A 181 -30.70 13.94 17.79
CA ALA A 181 -30.95 15.35 17.41
C ALA A 181 -29.79 16.01 16.66
N ASP A 182 -28.55 15.72 17.05
CA ASP A 182 -27.35 16.22 16.37
C ASP A 182 -27.24 15.71 14.91
N TYR A 183 -27.55 14.43 14.67
CA TYR A 183 -27.57 13.90 13.30
C TYR A 183 -28.68 14.52 12.47
N GLN A 184 -29.89 14.65 13.00
CA GLN A 184 -30.98 15.33 12.28
C GLN A 184 -30.56 16.74 11.82
N GLN A 185 -29.91 17.51 12.69
CA GLN A 185 -29.43 18.85 12.35
C GLN A 185 -28.34 18.82 11.28
N LYS A 186 -27.34 17.94 11.42
CA LYS A 186 -26.24 17.80 10.45
C LYS A 186 -26.73 17.36 9.07
N PHE A 187 -27.60 16.35 9.00
CA PHE A 187 -28.16 15.88 7.73
C PHE A 187 -29.05 16.94 7.08
N LYS A 188 -29.90 17.63 7.85
CA LYS A 188 -30.70 18.75 7.33
C LYS A 188 -29.82 19.87 6.79
N LYS A 189 -28.70 20.19 7.46
CA LYS A 189 -27.75 21.22 7.01
C LYS A 189 -27.07 20.82 5.69
N VAL A 190 -26.67 19.55 5.55
CA VAL A 190 -25.87 19.08 4.41
C VAL A 190 -26.72 18.77 3.18
N PHE A 191 -27.88 18.14 3.37
CA PHE A 191 -28.71 17.62 2.28
C PHE A 191 -30.02 18.39 2.09
N ASN A 192 -30.38 19.28 3.03
CA ASN A 192 -31.72 19.89 3.10
C ASN A 192 -32.84 18.83 3.05
N ASP A 193 -32.56 17.68 3.66
CA ASP A 193 -33.37 16.47 3.55
C ASP A 193 -33.25 15.65 4.86
N GLU A 194 -34.07 14.60 4.97
CA GLU A 194 -34.00 13.65 6.06
C GLU A 194 -32.78 12.70 5.97
N ILE A 195 -32.58 11.94 7.06
CA ILE A 195 -31.57 10.88 7.09
C ILE A 195 -32.08 9.70 6.26
N THR A 196 -31.40 9.41 5.16
CA THR A 196 -31.69 8.29 4.25
C THR A 196 -30.44 7.43 4.06
N LYS A 197 -30.60 6.18 3.59
CA LYS A 197 -29.46 5.30 3.27
C LYS A 197 -28.52 5.94 2.23
N ASP A 198 -29.09 6.62 1.25
CA ASP A 198 -28.35 7.32 0.20
C ASP A 198 -27.57 8.53 0.75
N ASN A 199 -28.18 9.36 1.60
CA ASN A 199 -27.48 10.49 2.22
C ASN A 199 -26.40 10.02 3.20
N LEU A 200 -26.62 8.90 3.92
CA LEU A 200 -25.63 8.24 4.76
C LEU A 200 -24.41 7.82 3.92
N ALA A 201 -24.64 7.07 2.84
CA ALA A 201 -23.58 6.63 1.92
C ALA A 201 -22.80 7.81 1.33
N LYS A 202 -23.51 8.84 0.87
CA LYS A 202 -22.92 10.04 0.28
C LYS A 202 -22.04 10.82 1.25
N ALA A 203 -22.45 10.91 2.52
CA ALA A 203 -21.66 11.58 3.55
C ALA A 203 -20.35 10.82 3.83
N ILE A 204 -20.43 9.51 4.08
CA ILE A 204 -19.24 8.67 4.33
C ILE A 204 -18.28 8.72 3.13
N ALA A 205 -18.80 8.50 1.92
CA ALA A 205 -18.02 8.54 0.70
C ALA A 205 -17.39 9.93 0.42
N ALA A 206 -17.98 11.01 0.91
CA ALA A 206 -17.37 12.34 0.81
C ALA A 206 -16.14 12.45 1.72
N TYR A 207 -16.20 11.91 2.95
CA TYR A 207 -15.03 11.86 3.81
C TYR A 207 -13.94 10.95 3.25
N GLU A 208 -14.29 9.77 2.73
CA GLU A 208 -13.31 8.84 2.14
C GLU A 208 -12.56 9.46 0.95
N ARG A 209 -13.20 10.34 0.16
CA ARG A 209 -12.55 11.12 -0.90
C ARG A 209 -11.52 12.16 -0.40
N THR A 210 -11.45 12.40 0.91
CA THR A 210 -10.40 13.25 1.50
C THR A 210 -9.16 12.44 1.92
N ILE A 211 -9.28 11.12 1.98
CA ILE A 211 -8.20 10.21 2.40
C ILE A 211 -7.28 9.96 1.20
N VAL A 212 -6.34 10.88 0.97
CA VAL A 212 -5.53 10.93 -0.25
C VAL A 212 -4.02 10.94 0.03
N MET A 213 -3.30 10.07 -0.68
CA MET A 213 -1.84 10.09 -0.82
C MET A 213 -1.46 10.50 -2.24
N ASP A 214 -1.26 11.79 -2.39
CA ASP A 214 -0.92 12.53 -3.60
C ASP A 214 0.53 13.06 -3.61
N LYS A 215 1.27 12.81 -2.51
CA LYS A 215 2.64 13.26 -2.33
C LYS A 215 3.49 12.08 -1.86
N THR A 216 4.37 11.65 -2.72
CA THR A 216 5.33 10.58 -2.49
C THR A 216 6.67 11.01 -3.11
N PRO A 217 7.80 10.42 -2.70
CA PRO A 217 9.08 10.61 -3.38
C PRO A 217 8.99 10.36 -4.89
N PHE A 218 8.17 9.39 -5.31
CA PHE A 218 7.94 9.16 -6.72
C PHE A 218 7.18 10.30 -7.41
N ASP A 219 6.20 10.92 -6.76
CA ASP A 219 5.51 12.09 -7.32
C ASP A 219 6.46 13.29 -7.45
N ASP A 220 7.33 13.52 -6.48
CA ASP A 220 8.36 14.56 -6.56
C ASP A 220 9.34 14.30 -7.71
N TYR A 221 9.69 13.03 -7.93
CA TYR A 221 10.50 12.59 -9.07
C TYR A 221 9.79 12.87 -10.41
N LEU A 222 8.50 12.54 -10.52
CA LEU A 222 7.69 12.86 -11.70
C LEU A 222 7.58 14.37 -11.93
N ALA A 223 7.55 15.18 -10.86
CA ALA A 223 7.53 16.64 -10.92
C ALA A 223 8.89 17.28 -11.30
N GLY A 224 9.94 16.49 -11.49
CA GLY A 224 11.25 16.95 -11.97
C GLY A 224 12.34 17.00 -10.91
N ASN A 225 12.06 16.63 -9.66
CA ASN A 225 13.10 16.45 -8.66
C ASN A 225 13.83 15.12 -8.87
N GLU A 226 14.90 15.16 -9.67
CA GLU A 226 15.69 13.97 -10.02
C GLU A 226 16.33 13.25 -8.82
N GLU A 227 16.46 13.91 -7.67
CA GLU A 227 17.05 13.35 -6.45
C GLU A 227 16.00 12.76 -5.49
N ALA A 228 14.70 12.89 -5.81
CA ALA A 228 13.63 12.43 -4.93
C ALA A 228 13.60 10.91 -4.74
N ILE A 229 14.12 10.15 -5.71
CA ILE A 229 14.25 8.69 -5.59
C ILE A 229 15.69 8.25 -5.90
N SER A 230 16.13 7.18 -5.26
CA SER A 230 17.48 6.63 -5.43
C SER A 230 17.71 6.11 -6.86
N LYS A 231 18.99 5.91 -7.22
CA LYS A 231 19.35 5.27 -8.48
C LYS A 231 18.74 3.87 -8.57
N GLU A 232 18.78 3.11 -7.49
CA GLU A 232 18.19 1.77 -7.38
C GLU A 232 16.67 1.79 -7.61
N ALA A 233 15.95 2.79 -7.08
CA ALA A 233 14.52 2.96 -7.34
C ALA A 233 14.24 3.31 -8.81
N LYS A 234 15.08 4.13 -9.46
CA LYS A 234 14.98 4.39 -10.91
C LYS A 234 15.20 3.11 -11.72
N GLN A 235 16.12 2.24 -11.32
CA GLN A 235 16.30 0.91 -11.93
C GLN A 235 15.06 0.03 -11.74
N GLY A 236 14.49 0.03 -10.53
CA GLY A 236 13.24 -0.66 -10.21
C GLY A 236 12.06 -0.21 -11.07
N MET A 237 11.96 1.11 -11.31
CA MET A 237 10.95 1.68 -12.19
C MET A 237 11.08 1.15 -13.63
N VAL A 238 12.31 1.06 -14.16
CA VAL A 238 12.56 0.50 -15.49
C VAL A 238 12.17 -0.98 -15.54
N LEU A 239 12.48 -1.76 -14.51
CA LEU A 239 12.07 -3.16 -14.40
C LEU A 239 10.54 -3.28 -14.36
N PHE A 240 9.88 -2.51 -13.49
CA PHE A 240 8.42 -2.48 -13.35
C PHE A 240 7.71 -2.19 -14.68
N ALA A 241 8.28 -1.26 -15.45
CA ALA A 241 7.76 -0.80 -16.73
C ALA A 241 8.15 -1.66 -17.94
N GLY A 242 9.00 -2.66 -17.74
CA GLY A 242 9.62 -3.47 -18.78
C GLY A 242 9.67 -4.93 -18.37
N LYS A 243 10.87 -5.40 -18.00
CA LYS A 243 11.15 -6.83 -17.75
C LYS A 243 10.19 -7.49 -16.75
N ALA A 244 9.86 -6.83 -15.64
CA ALA A 244 8.95 -7.34 -14.63
C ALA A 244 7.47 -7.22 -15.02
N ASN A 245 7.17 -6.42 -16.05
CA ASN A 245 5.86 -6.29 -16.70
C ASN A 245 4.69 -5.93 -15.76
N CYS A 246 4.98 -5.34 -14.60
CA CYS A 246 3.98 -5.04 -13.56
C CYS A 246 2.94 -4.03 -14.03
N MET A 247 3.34 -3.09 -14.91
CA MET A 247 2.49 -2.00 -15.39
C MET A 247 1.27 -2.48 -16.21
N VAL A 248 1.28 -3.73 -16.69
CA VAL A 248 0.14 -4.29 -17.44
C VAL A 248 -1.14 -4.29 -16.61
N CYS A 249 -1.04 -4.55 -15.31
CA CYS A 249 -2.16 -4.43 -14.38
C CYS A 249 -2.04 -3.16 -13.52
N HIS A 250 -0.82 -2.75 -13.17
CA HIS A 250 -0.56 -1.61 -12.29
C HIS A 250 -0.19 -0.33 -13.05
N GLY A 251 -1.07 0.09 -13.95
CA GLY A 251 -0.89 1.30 -14.78
C GLY A 251 -1.68 2.51 -14.29
N GLY A 252 -1.48 3.64 -14.96
CA GLY A 252 -2.22 4.88 -14.73
C GLY A 252 -1.89 5.59 -13.41
N PRO A 253 -2.64 6.66 -13.07
CA PRO A 253 -2.35 7.54 -11.93
C PRO A 253 -2.30 6.84 -10.57
N THR A 254 -3.11 5.79 -10.35
CA THR A 254 -3.16 5.03 -9.09
C THR A 254 -2.31 3.75 -9.11
N LEU A 255 -1.63 3.46 -10.22
CA LEU A 255 -0.93 2.17 -10.44
C LEU A 255 -1.88 0.98 -10.26
N SER A 256 -3.06 1.07 -10.87
CA SER A 256 -4.07 0.01 -10.92
C SER A 256 -5.01 0.24 -12.11
N ASP A 257 -5.24 -0.83 -12.87
CA ASP A 257 -6.25 -0.90 -13.93
C ASP A 257 -7.69 -1.07 -13.39
N ASN A 258 -7.84 -1.30 -12.08
CA ASN A 258 -9.09 -1.66 -11.40
C ASN A 258 -9.83 -2.86 -12.01
N GLN A 259 -9.13 -3.68 -12.79
CA GLN A 259 -9.65 -4.91 -13.39
C GLN A 259 -9.39 -6.10 -12.48
N PHE A 260 -9.89 -7.27 -12.88
CA PHE A 260 -9.87 -8.49 -12.09
C PHE A 260 -8.97 -9.53 -12.74
N HIS A 261 -7.97 -9.99 -11.99
CA HIS A 261 -7.00 -10.96 -12.47
C HIS A 261 -6.82 -12.08 -11.44
N ASN A 262 -6.60 -13.29 -11.94
CA ASN A 262 -6.18 -14.41 -11.10
C ASN A 262 -4.66 -14.49 -11.17
N ILE A 263 -4.02 -14.11 -10.06
CA ILE A 263 -2.56 -14.06 -9.94
C ILE A 263 -1.94 -15.38 -9.47
N GLY A 264 -2.72 -16.45 -9.40
CA GLY A 264 -2.22 -17.75 -9.01
C GLY A 264 -2.01 -17.92 -7.52
N ILE A 265 -2.79 -17.24 -6.67
CA ILE A 265 -2.71 -17.46 -5.21
C ILE A 265 -3.46 -18.73 -4.85
N SER A 266 -2.79 -19.62 -4.13
CA SER A 266 -3.41 -20.82 -3.56
C SER A 266 -4.49 -20.47 -2.53
N GLY A 267 -5.63 -21.16 -2.60
CA GLY A 267 -6.76 -20.97 -1.69
C GLY A 267 -8.09 -21.22 -2.37
N ASP A 268 -9.15 -21.30 -1.57
CA ASP A 268 -10.51 -21.64 -2.03
C ASP A 268 -11.41 -20.40 -2.18
N ASP A 269 -10.86 -19.19 -2.02
CA ASP A 269 -11.64 -17.95 -2.20
C ASP A 269 -12.03 -17.80 -3.68
N PRO A 270 -13.33 -17.87 -4.01
CA PRO A 270 -13.79 -17.83 -5.38
C PRO A 270 -13.59 -16.45 -6.05
N GLY A 271 -13.34 -15.38 -5.29
CA GLY A 271 -13.13 -14.04 -5.86
C GLY A 271 -14.35 -13.53 -6.63
N LEU A 272 -14.10 -12.99 -7.83
CA LEU A 272 -15.12 -12.42 -8.72
C LEU A 272 -16.24 -13.41 -9.11
N LEU A 273 -15.98 -14.72 -9.10
CA LEU A 273 -17.02 -15.75 -9.32
C LEU A 273 -18.24 -15.56 -8.40
N ASN A 274 -18.04 -15.09 -7.15
CA ASN A 274 -19.16 -14.82 -6.25
C ASN A 274 -20.14 -13.77 -6.77
N VAL A 275 -19.67 -12.86 -7.63
CA VAL A 275 -20.46 -11.79 -8.22
C VAL A 275 -20.99 -12.21 -9.59
N THR A 276 -20.13 -12.73 -10.47
CA THR A 276 -20.49 -13.00 -11.87
C THR A 276 -21.15 -14.36 -12.08
N LYS A 277 -20.94 -15.31 -11.15
CA LYS A 277 -21.34 -16.71 -11.25
C LYS A 277 -20.72 -17.48 -12.43
N LYS A 278 -19.64 -16.95 -13.02
CA LYS A 278 -18.92 -17.58 -14.13
C LYS A 278 -17.66 -18.29 -13.63
N ASP A 279 -17.50 -19.55 -14.00
CA ASP A 279 -16.38 -20.40 -13.56
C ASP A 279 -15.01 -19.82 -13.93
N GLU A 280 -14.91 -19.21 -15.13
CA GLU A 280 -13.72 -18.52 -15.64
C GLU A 280 -13.27 -17.31 -14.79
N ASP A 281 -14.14 -16.80 -13.90
CA ASP A 281 -13.83 -15.70 -12.99
C ASP A 281 -13.37 -16.18 -11.60
N ARG A 282 -13.28 -17.50 -11.38
CA ARG A 282 -12.80 -18.06 -10.11
C ARG A 282 -11.38 -17.58 -9.81
N GLY A 283 -11.20 -17.09 -8.59
CA GLY A 283 -9.91 -16.63 -8.07
C GLY A 283 -9.44 -15.32 -8.70
N LYS A 284 -10.27 -14.64 -9.49
CA LYS A 284 -9.95 -13.28 -9.96
C LYS A 284 -10.26 -12.27 -8.87
N PHE A 285 -9.32 -11.38 -8.64
CA PHE A 285 -9.45 -10.29 -7.67
C PHE A 285 -9.07 -8.96 -8.31
N ARG A 286 -9.67 -7.88 -7.83
CA ARG A 286 -9.38 -6.52 -8.28
C ARG A 286 -7.91 -6.20 -8.04
N THR A 287 -7.24 -5.60 -9.03
CA THR A 287 -5.90 -5.03 -8.88
C THR A 287 -5.92 -3.89 -7.85
N PRO A 288 -5.27 -4.01 -6.67
CA PRO A 288 -5.20 -2.92 -5.72
C PRO A 288 -4.26 -1.81 -6.23
N GLN A 289 -4.48 -0.57 -5.80
CA GLN A 289 -3.56 0.53 -6.05
C GLN A 289 -2.25 0.34 -5.29
N LEU A 290 -1.15 0.89 -5.80
CA LEU A 290 0.18 0.73 -5.18
C LEU A 290 0.68 1.98 -4.43
N ARG A 291 -0.05 3.09 -4.44
CA ARG A 291 0.32 4.29 -3.66
C ARG A 291 0.07 4.02 -2.18
N GLY A 292 1.05 4.29 -1.32
CA GLY A 292 0.95 4.01 0.11
C GLY A 292 1.10 2.54 0.50
N LEU A 293 1.50 1.67 -0.45
CA LEU A 293 1.62 0.22 -0.28
C LEU A 293 2.41 -0.20 0.96
N MET A 294 3.49 0.50 1.30
CA MET A 294 4.35 0.14 2.44
C MET A 294 3.66 0.25 3.81
N TYR A 295 2.46 0.81 3.88
CA TYR A 295 1.69 0.94 5.12
C TYR A 295 0.55 -0.07 5.26
N THR A 296 0.29 -0.86 4.21
CA THR A 296 -0.91 -1.70 4.11
C THR A 296 -0.58 -3.19 4.18
N ALA A 297 0.56 -3.55 4.77
CA ALA A 297 0.86 -4.94 5.06
C ALA A 297 -0.15 -5.50 6.10
N PRO A 298 -0.47 -6.80 6.08
CA PRO A 298 -0.02 -7.80 5.10
C PRO A 298 -0.76 -7.69 3.76
N PHE A 299 -0.20 -8.32 2.72
CA PHE A 299 -0.62 -8.16 1.33
C PHE A 299 -1.45 -9.33 0.80
N MET A 300 -2.14 -9.07 -0.32
CA MET A 300 -3.09 -9.94 -1.03
C MET A 300 -4.44 -10.08 -0.33
N HIS A 301 -5.42 -10.63 -1.03
CA HIS A 301 -6.79 -10.76 -0.55
C HIS A 301 -6.91 -11.58 0.73
N ASN A 302 -5.97 -12.48 1.00
CA ASN A 302 -5.93 -13.33 2.20
C ASN A 302 -4.85 -12.90 3.22
N GLY A 303 -4.10 -11.82 2.93
CA GLY A 303 -3.05 -11.34 3.82
C GLY A 303 -1.87 -12.30 4.03
N GLN A 304 -1.61 -13.20 3.07
CA GLN A 304 -0.59 -14.24 3.24
C GLN A 304 0.85 -13.71 3.27
N PHE A 305 1.12 -12.57 2.63
CA PHE A 305 2.48 -12.01 2.54
C PHE A 305 2.66 -10.88 3.54
N LYS A 306 3.67 -10.99 4.40
CA LYS A 306 3.98 -10.00 5.44
C LYS A 306 4.87 -8.88 4.94
N THR A 307 5.64 -9.14 3.89
CA THR A 307 6.66 -8.21 3.38
C THR A 307 6.52 -7.99 1.88
N ILE A 308 6.97 -6.84 1.40
CA ILE A 308 6.98 -6.55 -0.03
C ILE A 308 7.95 -7.47 -0.80
N ASN A 309 9.00 -7.94 -0.13
CA ASN A 309 9.94 -8.93 -0.69
C ASN A 309 9.26 -10.28 -0.96
N GLU A 310 8.36 -10.73 -0.09
CA GLU A 310 7.57 -11.95 -0.33
C GLU A 310 6.65 -11.77 -1.54
N VAL A 311 6.02 -10.60 -1.69
CA VAL A 311 5.20 -10.27 -2.87
C VAL A 311 6.02 -10.30 -4.16
N VAL A 312 7.17 -9.63 -4.18
CA VAL A 312 8.05 -9.60 -5.35
C VAL A 312 8.56 -11.01 -5.67
N SER A 313 8.94 -11.79 -4.65
CA SER A 313 9.39 -13.18 -4.84
C SER A 313 8.27 -14.08 -5.39
N PHE A 314 7.02 -13.88 -4.96
CA PHE A 314 5.86 -14.61 -5.48
C PHE A 314 5.64 -14.34 -6.97
N TYR A 315 5.66 -13.07 -7.38
CA TYR A 315 5.55 -12.71 -8.79
C TYR A 315 6.76 -13.20 -9.60
N ASN A 316 7.97 -13.12 -9.06
CA ASN A 316 9.18 -13.61 -9.74
C ASN A 316 9.15 -15.12 -10.02
N LYS A 317 8.53 -15.90 -9.11
CA LYS A 317 8.25 -17.35 -9.30
C LYS A 317 7.16 -17.62 -10.36
N GLY A 318 6.31 -16.62 -10.68
CA GLY A 318 5.18 -16.78 -11.59
C GLY A 318 3.92 -17.33 -10.91
N GLY A 319 3.69 -16.99 -9.65
CA GLY A 319 2.53 -17.45 -8.87
C GLY A 319 2.61 -18.92 -8.42
N ASP A 320 1.51 -19.46 -7.91
CA ASP A 320 1.41 -20.87 -7.48
C ASP A 320 0.76 -21.80 -8.51
N LYS A 321 0.46 -21.30 -9.72
CA LYS A 321 -0.07 -22.10 -10.85
C LYS A 321 -1.43 -22.73 -10.54
N THR A 322 -2.33 -21.96 -9.92
CA THR A 322 -3.70 -22.39 -9.63
C THR A 322 -4.57 -22.43 -10.90
N PRO A 323 -5.70 -23.15 -10.89
CA PRO A 323 -6.66 -23.09 -11.99
C PRO A 323 -7.08 -21.65 -12.31
N ASN A 324 -7.29 -21.35 -13.59
CA ASN A 324 -7.65 -20.04 -14.11
C ASN A 324 -6.61 -18.92 -13.88
N GLN A 325 -5.38 -19.24 -13.47
CA GLN A 325 -4.28 -18.26 -13.41
C GLN A 325 -4.09 -17.58 -14.78
N SER A 326 -3.92 -16.26 -14.76
CA SER A 326 -3.66 -15.46 -15.95
C SER A 326 -2.35 -15.87 -16.63
N GLU A 327 -2.34 -15.94 -17.97
CA GLU A 327 -1.15 -16.20 -18.79
C GLU A 327 -0.07 -15.11 -18.64
N LEU A 328 -0.45 -13.94 -18.14
CA LEU A 328 0.48 -12.85 -17.83
C LEU A 328 1.39 -13.17 -16.63
N ILE A 329 0.97 -14.11 -15.77
CA ILE A 329 1.65 -14.48 -14.54
C ILE A 329 2.56 -15.67 -14.83
N LYS A 330 3.83 -15.35 -15.05
CA LYS A 330 4.90 -16.30 -15.41
C LYS A 330 6.19 -15.91 -14.71
N PRO A 331 7.17 -16.84 -14.57
CA PRO A 331 8.44 -16.51 -13.96
C PRO A 331 9.10 -15.30 -14.63
N LEU A 332 9.47 -14.29 -13.83
CA LEU A 332 10.05 -13.04 -14.33
C LEU A 332 11.56 -13.15 -14.55
N ASN A 333 12.18 -14.17 -13.93
CA ASN A 333 13.62 -14.41 -13.97
C ASN A 333 14.43 -13.16 -13.55
N LEU A 334 13.96 -12.49 -12.50
CA LEU A 334 14.67 -11.39 -11.87
C LEU A 334 15.83 -11.93 -11.02
N THR A 335 16.99 -11.28 -11.11
CA THR A 335 18.09 -11.51 -10.16
C THR A 335 17.77 -10.89 -8.80
N LYS A 336 18.57 -11.19 -7.77
CA LYS A 336 18.39 -10.60 -6.43
C LYS A 336 18.57 -9.09 -6.43
N GLU A 337 19.46 -8.58 -7.28
CA GLU A 337 19.69 -7.16 -7.46
C GLU A 337 18.48 -6.49 -8.14
N GLU A 338 17.87 -7.15 -9.14
CA GLU A 338 16.66 -6.67 -9.80
C GLU A 338 15.44 -6.69 -8.87
N GLU A 339 15.26 -7.75 -8.06
CA GLU A 339 14.22 -7.80 -7.02
C GLU A 339 14.40 -6.65 -6.02
N LYS A 340 15.64 -6.40 -5.57
CA LYS A 340 15.95 -5.29 -4.66
C LYS A 340 15.64 -3.93 -5.28
N ALA A 341 16.01 -3.72 -6.54
CA ALA A 341 15.71 -2.48 -7.26
C ALA A 341 14.19 -2.27 -7.39
N LEU A 342 13.45 -3.33 -7.74
CA LEU A 342 11.99 -3.30 -7.82
C LEU A 342 11.34 -2.95 -6.48
N VAL A 343 11.83 -3.53 -5.37
CA VAL A 343 11.38 -3.16 -4.02
C VAL A 343 11.66 -1.69 -3.72
N ALA A 344 12.86 -1.18 -4.02
CA ALA A 344 13.19 0.23 -3.81
C ALA A 344 12.27 1.19 -4.59
N PHE A 345 11.82 0.79 -5.78
CA PHE A 345 10.79 1.52 -6.52
C PHE A 345 9.44 1.49 -5.79
N LEU A 346 8.97 0.32 -5.36
CA LEU A 346 7.70 0.18 -4.64
C LEU A 346 7.67 0.98 -3.32
N GLU A 347 8.80 1.06 -2.63
CA GLU A 347 8.96 1.88 -1.42
C GLU A 347 8.78 3.38 -1.70
N SER A 348 9.25 3.85 -2.86
CA SER A 348 9.11 5.26 -3.26
C SER A 348 7.66 5.71 -3.49
N LEU A 349 6.71 4.76 -3.56
CA LEU A 349 5.28 5.01 -3.75
C LEU A 349 4.53 5.32 -2.45
N SER A 350 5.20 5.29 -1.29
CA SER A 350 4.56 5.51 0.02
C SER A 350 5.00 6.80 0.72
N GLY A 351 6.25 7.23 0.52
CA GLY A 351 6.80 8.40 1.21
C GLY A 351 6.95 8.24 2.72
N ASP A 352 6.83 9.35 3.44
CA ASP A 352 6.75 9.40 4.90
C ASP A 352 5.29 9.21 5.35
N LYS A 353 5.09 8.57 6.52
CA LYS A 353 3.76 8.37 7.09
C LYS A 353 3.13 9.74 7.37
N LYS A 354 1.96 10.02 6.77
CA LYS A 354 1.16 11.23 7.04
C LYS A 354 0.44 11.14 8.38
#